data_AF-A0A813JQU1-F1
#
_entry.id   AF-A0A813JQU1-F1
#
_cell.length_a   1.000
_cell.length_b   1.000
_cell.length_c   1.000
_cell.angle_alpha   90.00
_cell.angle_beta   90.00
_cell.angle_gamma   90.00
#
_symmetry.space_group_name_H-M   'P 1'
#
loop_
_entity.id
_entity.type
_entity.pdbx_description
1 polymer ?
#
loop_
_entity_poly.entity_id
_entity_poly.type
_entity_poly.pdbx_seq_one_letter_code
_entity_poly.pdbx_strand_id
1 'polypeptide(L)'
;MKPNTKLVFSETPANPVLTLTDIQAVSDIAHAGGAKHVVDATFATPVMVRPLDWGADMVIQSLTKYYEGHNMMTGGAVISKDKEMHERVKFIQNVHGNIINPFAAFMVTS
;
A
#
# COMPACT_ATOMS: atom_id res chain seq x y z
N MET A 1 -0.65 -8.42 19.97
CA MET A 1 0.10 -9.11 18.88
C MET A 1 0.65 -10.43 19.40
N LYS A 2 0.85 -11.43 18.53
CA LYS A 2 1.49 -12.70 18.92
C LYS A 2 2.99 -12.62 18.64
N PRO A 3 3.84 -13.44 19.29
CA PRO A 3 5.30 -13.42 19.07
C PRO A 3 5.73 -13.64 17.61
N ASN A 4 4.91 -14.32 16.81
CA ASN A 4 5.17 -14.59 15.40
C ASN A 4 4.55 -13.56 14.43
N THR A 5 3.85 -12.54 14.91
CA THR A 5 3.30 -11.49 14.05
C THR A 5 4.43 -10.68 13.43
N LYS A 6 4.51 -10.63 12.10
CA LYS A 6 5.54 -9.87 11.36
C LYS A 6 4.99 -8.68 10.57
N LEU A 7 3.69 -8.66 10.34
CA LEU A 7 3.03 -7.64 9.54
C LEU A 7 1.61 -7.38 10.08
N VAL A 8 1.25 -6.10 10.14
CA VAL A 8 -0.10 -5.61 10.36
C VAL A 8 -0.56 -4.96 9.05
N PHE A 9 -1.76 -5.28 8.63
CA PHE A 9 -2.36 -4.76 7.40
C PHE A 9 -3.64 -4.02 7.76
N SER A 10 -3.78 -2.78 7.30
CA SER A 10 -5.00 -2.00 7.46
C SER A 10 -5.46 -1.43 6.12
N GLU A 11 -6.75 -1.14 6.02
CA GLU A 11 -7.36 -0.44 4.90
C GLU A 11 -8.02 0.83 5.45
N THR A 12 -7.80 1.98 4.80
CA THR A 12 -8.46 3.22 5.21
C THR A 12 -8.60 4.20 4.05
N PRO A 13 -9.84 4.66 3.75
CA PRO A 13 -11.12 4.14 4.26
C PRO A 13 -11.37 2.68 3.87
N ALA A 14 -11.86 1.85 4.79
CA ALA A 14 -12.13 0.44 4.55
C ALA A 14 -13.47 0.23 3.79
N ASN A 15 -13.40 -0.38 2.62
CA ASN A 15 -14.56 -0.75 1.81
C ASN A 15 -15.40 -1.85 2.51
N PRO A 16 -16.76 -1.83 2.48
CA PRO A 16 -17.66 -0.83 1.88
C PRO A 16 -18.21 0.22 2.86
N VAL A 17 -17.91 0.09 4.15
CA VAL A 17 -18.51 0.95 5.20
C VAL A 17 -17.74 2.27 5.35
N LEU A 18 -16.60 2.42 4.67
CA LEU A 18 -15.69 3.57 4.74
C LEU A 18 -15.17 3.83 6.16
N THR A 19 -14.99 2.76 6.94
CA THR A 19 -14.43 2.86 8.28
C THR A 19 -13.02 3.45 8.20
N LEU A 20 -12.77 4.48 9.00
CA LEU A 20 -11.46 5.10 9.09
C LEU A 20 -10.62 4.38 10.14
N THR A 21 -9.41 4.01 9.74
CA THR A 21 -8.40 3.47 10.65
C THR A 21 -7.43 4.59 11.03
N ASP A 22 -7.17 4.75 12.33
CA ASP A 22 -6.10 5.62 12.81
C ASP A 22 -4.74 4.97 12.46
N ILE A 23 -4.11 5.48 11.40
CA ILE A 23 -2.88 4.92 10.85
C ILE A 23 -1.74 5.04 11.86
N GLN A 24 -1.69 6.14 12.60
CA GLN A 24 -0.60 6.39 13.55
C GLN A 24 -0.72 5.43 14.74
N ALA A 25 -1.90 5.33 15.33
CA ALA A 25 -2.13 4.42 16.46
C ALA A 25 -1.84 2.95 16.08
N VAL A 26 -2.23 2.53 14.87
CA VAL A 26 -1.94 1.16 14.40
C VAL A 26 -0.45 0.96 14.13
N SER A 27 0.25 1.95 13.58
CA SER A 27 1.70 1.90 13.37
C SER A 27 2.43 1.73 14.69
N ASP A 28 2.06 2.52 15.71
CA ASP A 28 2.67 2.46 17.03
C ASP A 28 2.49 1.06 17.68
N ILE A 29 1.29 0.48 17.57
CA ILE A 29 1.03 -0.89 18.04
C ILE A 29 1.87 -1.92 17.28
N ALA A 30 1.93 -1.82 15.94
CA ALA A 30 2.68 -2.74 15.10
C ALA A 30 4.17 -2.72 15.44
N HIS A 31 4.74 -1.52 15.56
CA HIS A 31 6.15 -1.32 15.88
C HIS A 31 6.49 -1.78 17.30
N ALA A 32 5.62 -1.53 18.28
CA ALA A 32 5.79 -2.03 19.65
C ALA A 32 5.88 -3.56 19.73
N GLY A 33 5.22 -4.28 18.81
CA GLY A 33 5.33 -5.73 18.69
C GLY A 33 6.37 -6.24 17.68
N GLY A 34 7.20 -5.35 17.12
CA GLY A 34 8.24 -5.71 16.14
C GLY A 34 7.72 -6.14 14.77
N ALA A 35 6.50 -5.74 14.41
CA ALA A 35 5.91 -5.96 13.10
C ALA A 35 5.96 -4.69 12.23
N LYS A 36 5.83 -4.88 10.92
CA LYS A 36 5.67 -3.80 9.94
C LYS A 36 4.20 -3.46 9.74
N HIS A 37 3.89 -2.19 9.47
CA HIS A 37 2.53 -1.75 9.17
C HIS A 37 2.38 -1.41 7.68
N VAL A 38 1.43 -2.07 7.01
CA VAL A 38 1.08 -1.82 5.61
C VAL A 38 -0.34 -1.28 5.54
N VAL A 39 -0.53 -0.24 4.75
CA VAL A 39 -1.84 0.41 4.56
C VAL A 39 -2.27 0.28 3.10
N ASP A 40 -3.44 -0.29 2.85
CA ASP A 40 -4.15 -0.09 1.59
C ASP A 40 -4.88 1.25 1.63
N ALA A 41 -4.44 2.18 0.78
CA ALA A 41 -5.00 3.52 0.66
C ALA A 41 -5.62 3.74 -0.73
N THR A 42 -6.08 2.66 -1.38
CA THR A 42 -6.71 2.69 -2.71
C THR A 42 -7.86 3.69 -2.78
N PHE A 43 -8.72 3.73 -1.75
CA PHE A 43 -9.88 4.62 -1.74
C PHE A 43 -9.51 6.10 -1.52
N ALA A 44 -8.53 6.36 -0.65
CA ALA A 44 -8.12 7.72 -0.34
C ALA A 44 -7.32 8.35 -1.47
N THR A 45 -6.42 7.57 -2.11
CA THR A 45 -5.31 8.07 -2.94
C THR A 45 -4.35 8.97 -2.13
N PRO A 46 -3.11 9.22 -2.60
CA PRO A 46 -2.16 10.10 -1.91
C PRO A 46 -2.60 11.57 -1.90
N VAL A 47 -3.63 11.93 -2.67
CA VAL A 47 -4.23 13.27 -2.65
C VAL A 47 -4.92 13.53 -1.31
N MET A 48 -5.58 12.51 -0.74
CA MET A 48 -6.34 12.66 0.52
C MET A 48 -5.54 12.22 1.73
N VAL A 49 -4.82 11.09 1.65
CA VAL A 49 -4.09 10.51 2.77
C VAL A 49 -2.76 9.97 2.29
N ARG A 50 -1.68 10.32 3.00
CA ARG A 50 -0.32 9.80 2.76
C ARG A 50 0.11 8.94 3.95
N PRO A 51 -0.22 7.63 4.01
CA PRO A 51 -0.01 6.82 5.20
C PRO A 51 1.43 6.76 5.71
N LEU A 52 2.42 6.93 4.82
CA LEU A 52 3.84 6.96 5.17
C LEU A 52 4.18 8.12 6.14
N ASP A 53 3.48 9.25 6.03
CA ASP A 53 3.63 10.39 6.94
C ASP A 53 3.10 10.06 8.35
N TRP A 54 2.27 9.02 8.46
CA TRP A 54 1.53 8.61 9.67
C TRP A 54 2.11 7.32 10.27
N GLY A 55 3.34 6.96 9.90
CA GLY A 55 4.06 5.83 10.50
C GLY A 55 3.96 4.51 9.74
N ALA A 56 3.17 4.42 8.65
CA ALA A 56 3.15 3.21 7.83
C ALA A 56 4.52 2.92 7.20
N ASP A 57 4.84 1.64 7.08
CA ASP A 57 6.08 1.14 6.47
C ASP A 57 5.93 0.99 4.95
N MET A 58 4.74 0.57 4.49
CA MET A 58 4.39 0.46 3.08
C MET A 58 2.94 0.88 2.81
N VAL A 59 2.69 1.32 1.59
CA VAL A 59 1.36 1.62 1.07
C VAL A 59 1.08 0.78 -0.16
N ILE A 60 -0.09 0.17 -0.21
CA ILE A 60 -0.62 -0.49 -1.39
C ILE A 60 -1.65 0.42 -2.06
N GLN A 61 -1.57 0.51 -3.39
CA GLN A 61 -2.51 1.24 -4.22
C GLN A 61 -2.98 0.35 -5.36
N SER A 62 -4.30 0.16 -5.49
CA SER A 62 -4.86 -0.38 -6.73
C SER A 62 -4.91 0.71 -7.79
N LEU A 63 -4.05 0.57 -8.81
CA LEU A 63 -4.02 1.51 -9.93
C LEU A 63 -5.28 1.37 -10.80
N THR A 64 -5.97 0.23 -10.73
CA THR A 64 -7.24 -0.06 -11.41
C THR A 64 -8.37 0.91 -11.04
N LYS A 65 -8.29 1.57 -9.87
CA LYS A 65 -9.40 2.38 -9.35
C LYS A 65 -9.23 3.83 -9.77
N TYR A 66 -8.98 4.72 -8.82
CA TYR A 66 -8.94 6.16 -9.05
C TYR A 66 -7.75 6.62 -9.91
N TYR A 67 -6.67 5.83 -9.96
CA TYR A 67 -5.46 6.17 -10.73
C TYR A 67 -5.61 5.99 -12.24
N GLU A 68 -6.24 4.88 -12.65
CA GLU A 68 -6.60 4.67 -14.05
C GLU A 68 -7.90 5.39 -14.40
N GLY A 69 -8.94 5.24 -13.58
CA GLY A 69 -10.18 6.04 -13.62
C GLY A 69 -11.13 5.78 -14.80
N HIS A 70 -10.76 4.95 -15.78
CA HIS A 70 -11.53 4.72 -17.02
C HIS A 70 -11.97 3.24 -17.21
N ASN A 71 -11.67 2.37 -16.26
CA ASN A 71 -11.93 0.92 -16.26
C ASN A 71 -11.35 0.15 -17.48
N MET A 72 -10.24 0.62 -18.04
CA MET A 72 -9.59 0.05 -19.23
C MET A 72 -8.43 -0.89 -18.91
N MET A 73 -7.86 -0.83 -17.71
CA MET A 73 -6.75 -1.71 -17.31
C MET A 73 -6.74 -2.02 -15.82
N THR A 74 -5.91 -2.99 -15.42
CA THR A 74 -5.64 -3.31 -14.04
C THR A 74 -4.18 -3.08 -13.69
N GLY A 75 -3.92 -2.71 -12.44
CA GLY A 75 -2.57 -2.50 -11.95
C GLY A 75 -2.52 -2.33 -10.43
N GLY A 76 -1.31 -2.40 -9.90
CA GLY A 76 -1.04 -2.18 -8.49
C GLY A 76 0.32 -1.52 -8.30
N ALA A 77 0.43 -0.71 -7.26
CA ALA A 77 1.68 -0.12 -6.81
C ALA A 77 1.90 -0.41 -5.33
N VAL A 78 3.17 -0.62 -4.97
CA VAL A 78 3.62 -0.72 -3.59
C VAL A 78 4.65 0.38 -3.37
N ILE A 79 4.37 1.28 -2.44
CA ILE A 79 5.25 2.38 -2.07
C ILE A 79 5.86 2.03 -0.71
N SER A 80 7.18 2.01 -0.62
CA SER A 80 7.91 1.71 0.61
C SER A 80 8.51 2.97 1.21
N LYS A 81 8.54 3.07 2.54
CA LYS A 81 9.14 4.20 3.26
C LYS A 81 10.65 4.28 3.11
N ASP A 82 11.32 3.13 3.07
CA ASP A 82 12.78 3.04 3.03
C ASP A 82 13.28 2.17 1.88
N LYS A 83 14.58 2.32 1.60
CA LYS A 83 15.27 1.62 0.52
C LYS A 83 15.35 0.12 0.75
N GLU A 84 15.49 -0.33 2.00
CA GLU A 84 15.63 -1.76 2.29
C GLU A 84 14.36 -2.52 1.92
N MET A 85 13.20 -2.02 2.34
CA MET A 85 11.90 -2.59 1.96
C MET A 85 11.67 -2.49 0.46
N HIS A 86 12.02 -1.37 -0.18
CA HIS A 86 11.93 -1.23 -1.63
C HIS A 86 12.70 -2.33 -2.35
N GLU A 87 13.96 -2.59 -1.99
CA GLU A 87 14.78 -3.63 -2.63
C GLU A 87 14.19 -5.04 -2.41
N ARG A 88 13.62 -5.30 -1.23
CA ARG A 88 12.95 -6.59 -0.95
C ARG A 88 11.71 -6.78 -1.81
N VAL A 89 10.86 -5.75 -1.93
CA VAL A 89 9.66 -5.79 -2.78
C VAL A 89 10.06 -5.94 -4.25
N LYS A 90 11.06 -5.19 -4.71
CA LYS A 90 11.59 -5.25 -6.08
C LYS A 90 12.18 -6.61 -6.40
N PHE A 91 12.90 -7.24 -5.46
CA PHE A 91 13.41 -8.60 -5.63
C PHE A 91 12.25 -9.59 -5.85
N ILE A 92 11.21 -9.54 -5.01
CA ILE A 92 10.02 -10.39 -5.15
C ILE A 92 9.30 -10.12 -6.47
N GLN A 93 9.15 -8.85 -6.87
CA GLN A 93 8.57 -8.46 -8.15
C GLN A 93 9.32 -9.08 -9.33
N ASN A 94 10.65 -8.98 -9.32
CA ASN A 94 11.51 -9.51 -10.38
C ASN A 94 11.46 -11.05 -10.45
N VAL A 95 11.48 -11.73 -9.30
CA VAL A 95 11.44 -13.20 -9.23
C VAL A 95 10.11 -13.76 -9.71
N HIS A 96 8.99 -13.12 -9.37
CA HIS A 96 7.66 -13.59 -9.76
C HIS A 96 7.19 -13.05 -11.12
N GLY A 97 7.87 -12.05 -11.68
CA GLY A 97 7.45 -11.40 -12.93
C GLY A 97 6.17 -10.58 -12.79
N ASN A 98 5.79 -10.19 -11.58
CA ASN A 98 4.59 -9.40 -11.28
C ASN A 98 4.80 -7.91 -11.64
N ILE A 99 5.03 -7.65 -12.93
CA ILE A 99 5.23 -6.32 -13.48
C ILE A 99 3.99 -5.86 -14.23
N ILE A 100 3.77 -4.54 -14.22
CA ILE A 100 2.74 -3.91 -15.05
C ILE A 100 3.21 -3.88 -16.52
N ASN A 101 2.29 -4.11 -17.45
CA ASN A 101 2.59 -3.93 -18.89
C ASN A 101 2.92 -2.45 -19.17
N PRO A 102 3.94 -2.14 -20.00
CA PRO A 102 4.31 -0.76 -20.33
C PRO A 102 3.16 0.14 -20.83
N PHE A 103 2.22 -0.41 -21.62
CA PHE A 103 1.06 0.33 -22.09
C PHE A 103 0.10 0.67 -20.94
N ALA A 104 -0.14 -0.29 -20.05
CA ALA A 104 -0.93 -0.03 -18.84
C ALA A 104 -0.23 0.99 -17.95
N ALA A 105 1.09 0.93 -17.79
CA ALA A 105 1.85 1.93 -17.03
C ALA A 105 1.71 3.35 -17.62
N PHE A 106 1.73 3.48 -18.95
CA PHE A 106 1.54 4.76 -19.65
C PHE A 106 0.14 5.34 -19.45
N MET A 107 -0.88 4.48 -19.39
CA MET A 107 -2.27 4.92 -19.23
C MET A 107 -2.63 5.29 -17.77
N VAL A 108 -1.75 5.08 -16.79
CA VAL A 108 -1.98 5.56 -15.42
C VAL A 108 -1.82 7.08 -15.43
N THR A 109 -2.89 7.83 -15.18
CA THR A 109 -2.93 9.29 -15.44
C THR A 109 -2.83 10.16 -14.19
N SER A 110 -2.71 9.56 -13.01
CA SER A 110 -2.73 10.25 -11.71
C SER A 110 -1.41 10.15 -10.95
#